data_AF-A0A174V7Y9-F1
#
_entry.id   AF-A0A174V7Y9-F1
#
_cell.length_a   1.000
_cell.length_b   1.000
_cell.length_c   1.000
_cell.angle_alpha   90.00
_cell.angle_beta   90.00
_cell.angle_gamma   90.00
#
_symmetry.space_group_name_H-M   'P 1'
#
loop_
_entity.id
_entity.type
_entity.pdbx_description
1 polymer ?
#
loop_
_entity_poly.entity_id
_entity_poly.type
_entity_poly.pdbx_seq_one_letter_code
_entity_poly.pdbx_strand_id
1 'polypeptide(L)'
;MRKVLLLVCLLMAGMTVNVNAAKQKAKHVILIGMDGWGAYSVPKADIPNIKSLMNDGCYTLHSRSVLPSSSAINWASMFMGVGTELHGYTTWGSKTPEIPSREVNERGIAPTIFSILREQRPKAEIGCLYEWPGVKYLVDTLAMSYQYQTPGYAKAPTALCEAAEKYIIEKKPKLLAICFEEPDHTGHTKGHDTPAYYNMLKELDGYVGRILQAIKKAGIWDDTIIIMTADHGGIKTGHGGKTLQEMEIPFIISGKNVRKGGEIKESMMQYDTAAMIAYILGLKQPQSWIGRPVKQVFK
;
A
#
# COMPACT_ATOMS: atom_id res chain seq x y z
N MET A 1 -61.59 30.64 -35.67
CA MET A 1 -61.23 29.79 -34.51
C MET A 1 -59.74 29.45 -34.59
N ARG A 2 -59.04 29.71 -33.47
CA ARG A 2 -57.60 29.62 -33.15
C ARG A 2 -56.69 28.79 -34.07
N LYS A 3 -55.68 29.45 -34.65
CA LYS A 3 -54.38 28.88 -35.03
C LYS A 3 -53.29 29.55 -34.19
N VAL A 4 -52.78 28.87 -33.17
CA VAL A 4 -51.45 29.13 -32.60
C VAL A 4 -50.93 27.78 -32.09
N LEU A 5 -50.01 27.16 -32.83
CA LEU A 5 -49.20 26.04 -32.34
C LEU A 5 -47.83 26.63 -32.02
N LEU A 6 -47.52 26.78 -30.73
CA LEU A 6 -46.19 27.15 -30.25
C LEU A 6 -45.31 25.89 -30.32
N LEU A 7 -44.34 25.88 -31.24
CA LEU A 7 -43.28 24.88 -31.27
C LEU A 7 -42.13 25.38 -30.38
N VAL A 8 -42.07 24.89 -29.14
CA VAL A 8 -40.93 25.11 -28.25
C VAL A 8 -39.89 24.05 -28.56
N CYS A 9 -38.89 24.40 -29.37
CA CYS A 9 -37.68 23.59 -29.54
C CYS A 9 -36.78 23.76 -28.30
N LEU A 10 -36.88 22.82 -27.37
CA LEU A 10 -35.92 22.64 -26.28
C LEU A 10 -34.59 22.10 -26.85
N LEU A 11 -33.67 23.01 -27.14
CA LEU A 11 -32.25 22.70 -27.35
C LEU A 11 -31.63 22.31 -26.00
N MET A 12 -31.73 21.04 -25.62
CA MET A 12 -30.84 20.47 -24.60
C MET A 12 -29.45 20.29 -25.22
N ALA A 13 -28.64 21.35 -25.17
CA ALA A 13 -27.21 21.25 -25.37
C ALA A 13 -26.64 20.44 -24.19
N GLY A 14 -26.40 19.15 -24.43
CA GLY A 14 -25.69 18.29 -23.49
C GLY A 14 -24.30 18.85 -23.25
N MET A 15 -24.10 19.55 -22.13
CA MET A 15 -22.78 19.81 -21.60
C MET A 15 -22.22 18.47 -21.13
N THR A 16 -21.55 17.76 -22.02
CA THR A 16 -20.64 16.68 -21.61
C THR A 16 -19.48 17.35 -20.90
N VAL A 17 -19.56 17.43 -19.57
CA VAL A 17 -18.40 17.71 -18.74
C VAL A 17 -17.45 16.54 -18.95
N ASN A 18 -16.51 16.70 -19.88
CA ASN A 18 -15.35 15.84 -19.97
C ASN A 18 -14.54 16.07 -18.69
N VAL A 19 -14.90 15.35 -17.64
CA VAL A 19 -14.03 15.14 -16.48
C VAL A 19 -12.80 14.45 -17.04
N ASN A 20 -11.73 15.22 -17.28
CA ASN A 20 -10.43 14.68 -17.64
C ASN A 20 -9.96 13.81 -16.47
N ALA A 21 -10.35 12.53 -16.49
CA ALA A 21 -9.85 11.55 -15.55
C ALA A 21 -8.32 11.51 -15.69
N ALA A 22 -7.61 11.66 -14.57
CA ALA A 22 -6.17 11.63 -14.57
C ALA A 22 -5.67 10.36 -15.26
N LYS A 23 -4.72 10.49 -16.20
CA LYS A 23 -4.21 9.36 -16.97
C LYS A 23 -3.50 8.37 -16.05
N GLN A 24 -4.02 7.14 -16.00
CA GLN A 24 -3.42 6.02 -15.27
C GLN A 24 -1.96 5.78 -15.70
N LYS A 25 -1.06 5.56 -14.73
CA LYS A 25 0.39 5.35 -14.93
C LYS A 25 0.77 3.89 -15.12
N ALA A 26 0.05 2.95 -14.54
CA ALA A 26 0.25 1.50 -14.72
C ALA A 26 -1.07 0.76 -14.52
N LYS A 27 -1.28 -0.38 -15.18
CA LYS A 27 -2.54 -1.13 -15.07
C LYS A 27 -2.68 -1.84 -13.73
N HIS A 28 -1.54 -2.25 -13.15
CA HIS A 28 -1.44 -3.03 -11.92
C HIS A 28 -0.53 -2.32 -10.92
N VAL A 29 -0.92 -2.40 -9.65
CA VAL A 29 -0.07 -2.02 -8.52
C VAL A 29 0.04 -3.19 -7.55
N ILE A 30 1.27 -3.61 -7.27
CA ILE A 30 1.57 -4.63 -6.26
C ILE A 30 2.27 -3.93 -5.10
N LEU A 31 1.61 -3.86 -3.95
CA LEU A 31 2.14 -3.34 -2.70
C LEU A 31 2.63 -4.51 -1.85
N ILE A 32 3.91 -4.50 -1.49
CA ILE A 32 4.52 -5.47 -0.59
C ILE A 32 4.91 -4.74 0.69
N GLY A 33 4.25 -5.06 1.80
CA GLY A 33 4.57 -4.53 3.12
C GLY A 33 5.23 -5.59 3.99
N MET A 34 6.28 -5.20 4.71
CA MET A 34 6.98 -6.04 5.69
C MET A 34 6.87 -5.37 7.07
N ASP A 35 6.17 -6.00 7.99
CA ASP A 35 5.92 -5.45 9.33
C ASP A 35 7.25 -5.25 10.09
N GLY A 36 7.42 -4.12 10.76
CA GLY A 36 8.61 -3.85 11.57
C GLY A 36 9.93 -3.71 10.78
N TRP A 37 9.88 -3.52 9.46
CA TRP A 37 11.06 -3.31 8.60
C TRP A 37 11.59 -1.86 8.66
N GLY A 38 12.52 -1.60 9.57
CA GLY A 38 13.13 -0.27 9.75
C GLY A 38 14.22 0.05 8.71
N ALA A 39 14.25 1.30 8.25
CA ALA A 39 15.13 1.76 7.15
C ALA A 39 16.62 1.62 7.46
N TYR A 40 17.01 1.71 8.73
CA TYR A 40 18.38 1.53 9.22
C TYR A 40 19.01 0.18 8.81
N SER A 41 18.18 -0.82 8.51
CA SER A 41 18.62 -2.18 8.14
C SER A 41 19.04 -2.29 6.68
N VAL A 42 18.47 -1.48 5.78
CA VAL A 42 18.62 -1.63 4.33
C VAL A 42 20.08 -1.58 3.86
N PRO A 43 20.94 -0.66 4.33
CA PRO A 43 22.34 -0.61 3.89
C PRO A 43 23.13 -1.89 4.26
N LYS A 44 22.79 -2.50 5.40
CA LYS A 44 23.50 -3.65 5.98
C LYS A 44 22.99 -5.00 5.47
N ALA A 45 21.74 -5.05 4.99
CA ALA A 45 21.08 -6.31 4.64
C ALA A 45 21.54 -6.91 3.30
N ASP A 46 21.60 -8.24 3.26
CA ASP A 46 21.82 -9.04 2.05
C ASP A 46 20.47 -9.31 1.37
N ILE A 47 20.00 -8.32 0.61
CA ILE A 47 18.68 -8.28 -0.03
C ILE A 47 18.78 -7.91 -1.52
N PRO A 48 19.38 -8.77 -2.36
CA PRO A 48 19.69 -8.45 -3.75
C PRO A 48 18.45 -8.19 -4.63
N ASN A 49 17.32 -8.87 -4.40
CA ASN A 49 16.11 -8.64 -5.20
C ASN A 49 15.50 -7.26 -4.89
N ILE A 50 15.45 -6.88 -3.62
CA ILE A 50 15.00 -5.56 -3.17
C ILE A 50 15.95 -4.47 -3.68
N LYS A 51 17.27 -4.67 -3.55
CA LYS A 51 18.29 -3.73 -4.09
C LYS A 51 18.18 -3.58 -5.61
N SER A 52 17.82 -4.63 -6.33
CA SER A 52 17.52 -4.54 -7.76
C SER A 52 16.34 -3.61 -8.04
N LEU A 53 15.25 -3.71 -7.28
CA LEU A 53 14.11 -2.78 -7.40
C LEU A 53 14.50 -1.33 -7.09
N MET A 54 15.37 -1.10 -6.10
CA MET A 54 15.92 0.23 -5.79
C MET A 54 16.74 0.79 -6.96
N ASN A 55 17.61 -0.03 -7.56
CA ASN A 55 18.45 0.36 -8.69
C ASN A 55 17.63 0.63 -9.97
N ASP A 56 16.57 -0.14 -10.18
CA ASP A 56 15.69 -0.02 -11.35
C ASP A 56 14.54 0.99 -11.15
N GLY A 57 14.48 1.64 -10.00
CA GLY A 57 13.38 2.52 -9.63
C GLY A 57 13.83 3.77 -8.88
N CYS A 58 12.99 4.17 -7.93
CA CYS A 58 13.24 5.25 -6.98
C CYS A 58 12.99 4.74 -5.56
N TYR A 59 13.71 5.26 -4.57
CA TYR A 59 13.54 4.85 -3.17
C TYR A 59 13.82 5.98 -2.19
N THR A 60 13.30 5.92 -0.97
CA THR A 60 13.80 6.71 0.17
C THR A 60 13.92 5.81 1.38
N LEU A 61 14.92 6.10 2.22
CA LEU A 61 15.08 5.50 3.54
C LEU A 61 14.61 6.45 4.66
N HIS A 62 13.95 7.55 4.28
CA HIS A 62 13.48 8.61 5.16
C HIS A 62 11.95 8.77 5.12
N SER A 63 11.23 7.81 4.54
CA SER A 63 9.77 7.76 4.71
C SER A 63 9.48 7.50 6.19
N ARG A 64 8.47 8.18 6.75
CA ARG A 64 8.16 8.07 8.18
C ARG A 64 6.81 7.45 8.46
N SER A 65 6.78 6.57 9.45
CA SER A 65 5.57 6.16 10.16
C SER A 65 4.85 7.40 10.73
N VAL A 66 3.55 7.26 10.98
CA VAL A 66 2.84 8.15 11.91
C VAL A 66 3.11 7.72 13.36
N LEU A 67 2.65 8.52 14.31
CA LEU A 67 2.76 8.22 15.74
C LEU A 67 1.45 7.66 16.30
N PRO A 68 1.50 6.67 17.21
CA PRO A 68 2.69 5.87 17.58
C PRO A 68 3.21 5.01 16.41
N SER A 69 4.50 4.71 16.36
CA SER A 69 5.13 3.85 15.33
C SER A 69 4.79 2.36 15.57
N SER A 70 3.52 2.02 15.44
CA SER A 70 2.94 0.72 15.81
C SER A 70 1.96 0.23 14.75
N SER A 71 1.77 -1.09 14.68
CA SER A 71 1.22 -1.78 13.50
C SER A 71 -0.19 -1.34 13.10
N ALA A 72 -1.25 -1.50 13.92
CA ALA A 72 -2.60 -1.13 13.46
C ALA A 72 -2.71 0.35 13.03
N ILE A 73 -2.02 1.25 13.74
CA ILE A 73 -2.00 2.68 13.42
C ILE A 73 -1.36 2.91 12.04
N ASN A 74 -0.21 2.31 11.77
CA ASN A 74 0.54 2.59 10.55
C ASN A 74 0.03 1.82 9.33
N TRP A 75 -0.49 0.62 9.51
CA TRP A 75 -1.25 -0.08 8.46
C TRP A 75 -2.53 0.70 8.11
N ALA A 76 -3.27 1.21 9.09
CA ALA A 76 -4.42 2.09 8.84
C ALA A 76 -4.01 3.35 8.07
N SER A 77 -2.99 4.07 8.53
CA SER A 77 -2.46 5.25 7.83
C SER A 77 -2.04 4.94 6.39
N MET A 78 -1.34 3.82 6.16
CA MET A 78 -0.89 3.38 4.84
C MET A 78 -2.05 3.19 3.87
N PHE A 79 -3.15 2.58 4.32
CA PHE A 79 -4.30 2.28 3.48
C PHE A 79 -5.31 3.41 3.38
N MET A 80 -5.42 4.26 4.41
CA MET A 80 -6.44 5.31 4.53
C MET A 80 -5.94 6.68 4.12
N GLY A 81 -4.66 6.85 3.76
CA GLY A 81 -4.16 8.12 3.23
C GLY A 81 -4.18 9.30 4.20
N VAL A 82 -4.32 9.00 5.50
CA VAL A 82 -4.44 9.98 6.58
C VAL A 82 -3.65 9.57 7.82
N GLY A 83 -3.40 10.50 8.73
CA GLY A 83 -2.75 10.23 10.02
C GLY A 83 -3.67 9.66 11.09
N THR A 84 -3.06 9.28 12.22
CA THR A 84 -3.69 8.71 13.41
C THR A 84 -4.92 9.48 13.88
N GLU A 85 -4.82 10.81 13.90
CA GLU A 85 -5.84 11.73 14.35
C GLU A 85 -7.07 11.80 13.43
N LEU A 86 -6.96 11.28 12.19
CA LEU A 86 -8.04 11.29 11.21
C LEU A 86 -8.68 9.93 11.03
N HIS A 87 -7.90 8.83 11.05
CA HIS A 87 -8.48 7.49 10.96
C HIS A 87 -8.96 6.95 12.31
N GLY A 88 -8.32 7.36 13.42
CA GLY A 88 -8.80 7.10 14.77
C GLY A 88 -8.40 5.78 15.43
N TYR A 89 -7.72 4.87 14.71
CA TYR A 89 -6.96 3.76 15.29
C TYR A 89 -5.71 4.27 16.02
N THR A 90 -5.61 4.04 17.33
CA THR A 90 -4.60 4.67 18.21
C THR A 90 -3.72 3.67 18.96
N THR A 91 -4.01 2.38 18.87
CA THR A 91 -3.26 1.33 19.58
C THR A 91 -2.82 0.20 18.66
N TRP A 92 -1.84 -0.61 19.07
CA TRP A 92 -1.23 -1.67 18.24
C TRP A 92 -2.22 -2.66 17.63
N GLY A 93 -3.26 -3.05 18.36
CA GLY A 93 -4.21 -4.09 17.96
C GLY A 93 -5.64 -3.58 17.74
N SER A 94 -5.80 -2.28 17.49
CA SER A 94 -7.11 -1.66 17.30
C SER A 94 -7.92 -2.37 16.22
N LYS A 95 -9.13 -2.81 16.59
CA LYS A 95 -10.10 -3.45 15.68
C LYS A 95 -11.18 -2.49 15.20
N THR A 96 -11.36 -1.41 15.95
CA THR A 96 -12.25 -0.29 15.68
C THR A 96 -11.50 0.98 16.05
N PRO A 97 -11.81 2.13 15.44
CA PRO A 97 -11.24 3.40 15.87
C PRO A 97 -11.59 3.72 17.33
N GLU A 98 -10.62 4.11 18.15
CA GLU A 98 -10.88 4.64 19.50
C GLU A 98 -11.36 6.08 19.46
N ILE A 99 -10.95 6.82 18.43
CA ILE A 99 -11.47 8.15 18.10
C ILE A 99 -12.30 7.99 16.83
N PRO A 100 -13.52 8.56 16.74
CA PRO A 100 -14.29 8.49 15.50
C PRO A 100 -13.47 8.99 14.31
N SER A 101 -13.44 8.21 13.24
CA SER A 101 -12.78 8.62 11.99
C SER A 101 -13.39 9.94 11.51
N ARG A 102 -12.56 10.86 11.01
CA ARG A 102 -13.00 12.19 10.56
C ARG A 102 -14.06 12.12 9.46
N GLU A 103 -13.91 11.14 8.58
CA GLU A 103 -14.82 10.80 7.50
C GLU A 103 -14.94 9.27 7.47
N VAL A 104 -16.12 8.78 7.13
CA VAL A 104 -16.35 7.36 6.85
C VAL A 104 -17.07 7.22 5.52
N ASN A 105 -16.82 6.12 4.82
CA ASN A 105 -17.57 5.74 3.64
C ASN A 105 -18.94 5.13 4.01
N GLU A 106 -19.70 4.67 3.01
CA GLU A 106 -21.04 4.08 3.19
C GLU A 106 -21.06 2.82 4.10
N ARG A 107 -19.90 2.22 4.35
CA ARG A 107 -19.72 1.03 5.21
C ARG A 107 -19.20 1.36 6.61
N GLY A 108 -19.04 2.65 6.94
CA GLY A 108 -18.64 3.09 8.28
C GLY A 108 -17.13 2.97 8.58
N ILE A 109 -16.29 2.79 7.55
CA ILE A 109 -14.83 2.80 7.67
C ILE A 109 -14.26 4.06 7.00
N ALA A 110 -13.15 4.60 7.51
CA ALA A 110 -12.45 5.67 6.84
C ALA A 110 -12.09 5.27 5.39
N PRO A 111 -12.20 6.16 4.39
CA PRO A 111 -11.93 5.82 3.00
C PRO A 111 -10.54 5.20 2.83
N THR A 112 -10.51 3.96 2.34
CA THR A 112 -9.27 3.22 2.07
C THR A 112 -8.94 3.27 0.58
N ILE A 113 -7.68 3.04 0.22
CA ILE A 113 -7.26 2.89 -1.18
C ILE A 113 -8.09 1.82 -1.93
N PHE A 114 -8.50 0.77 -1.21
CA PHE A 114 -9.35 -0.29 -1.75
C PHE A 114 -10.78 0.19 -2.01
N SER A 115 -11.40 0.91 -1.06
CA SER A 115 -12.76 1.43 -1.21
C SER A 115 -12.84 2.44 -2.35
N ILE A 116 -11.91 3.40 -2.40
CA ILE A 116 -11.92 4.42 -3.46
C ILE A 116 -11.65 3.81 -4.85
N LEU A 117 -10.86 2.73 -4.92
CA LEU A 117 -10.65 2.00 -6.16
C LEU A 117 -11.93 1.27 -6.58
N ARG A 118 -12.61 0.57 -5.67
CA ARG A 118 -13.86 -0.14 -5.98
C ARG A 118 -14.94 0.83 -6.46
N GLU A 119 -15.11 1.96 -5.78
CA GLU A 119 -16.09 3.00 -6.12
C GLU A 119 -15.88 3.54 -7.54
N GLN A 120 -14.63 3.82 -7.91
CA GLN A 120 -14.31 4.42 -9.22
C GLN A 120 -14.11 3.37 -10.32
N ARG A 121 -13.84 2.12 -9.96
CA ARG A 121 -13.63 0.99 -10.87
C ARG A 121 -14.36 -0.25 -10.35
N PRO A 122 -15.70 -0.34 -10.48
CA PRO A 122 -16.51 -1.41 -9.89
C PRO A 122 -16.13 -2.84 -10.30
N LYS A 123 -15.47 -3.00 -11.46
CA LYS A 123 -15.00 -4.29 -11.99
C LYS A 123 -13.52 -4.58 -11.73
N ALA A 124 -12.81 -3.73 -10.98
CA ALA A 124 -11.40 -3.96 -10.68
C ALA A 124 -11.24 -5.25 -9.85
N GLU A 125 -10.21 -6.03 -10.17
CA GLU A 125 -9.80 -7.13 -9.31
C GLU A 125 -8.87 -6.58 -8.22
N ILE A 126 -9.27 -6.75 -6.96
CA ILE A 126 -8.63 -6.12 -5.80
C ILE A 126 -8.34 -7.19 -4.75
N GLY A 127 -7.07 -7.34 -4.39
CA GLY A 127 -6.61 -8.34 -3.42
C GLY A 127 -5.94 -7.74 -2.19
N CYS A 128 -6.12 -8.38 -1.05
CA CYS A 128 -5.29 -8.16 0.14
C CYS A 128 -5.01 -9.51 0.82
N LEU A 129 -3.73 -9.87 0.87
CA LEU A 129 -3.23 -11.09 1.47
C LEU A 129 -2.33 -10.71 2.64
N TYR A 130 -2.49 -11.36 3.79
CA TYR A 130 -1.75 -10.99 4.99
C TYR A 130 -1.61 -12.16 5.97
N GLU A 131 -0.57 -12.11 6.81
CA GLU A 131 -0.36 -13.06 7.90
C GLU A 131 -1.02 -12.58 9.19
N TRP A 132 -0.79 -11.31 9.56
CA TRP A 132 -1.33 -10.75 10.79
C TRP A 132 -2.85 -10.49 10.70
N PRO A 133 -3.69 -11.14 11.52
CA PRO A 133 -5.14 -11.02 11.44
C PRO A 133 -5.69 -9.61 11.71
N GLY A 134 -4.87 -8.71 12.26
CA GLY A 134 -5.22 -7.31 12.51
C GLY A 134 -5.56 -6.54 11.23
N VAL A 135 -4.89 -6.84 10.12
CA VAL A 135 -5.06 -6.14 8.82
C VAL A 135 -6.53 -6.10 8.38
N LYS A 136 -7.32 -7.15 8.66
CA LYS A 136 -8.74 -7.22 8.26
C LYS A 136 -9.61 -6.10 8.84
N TYR A 137 -9.18 -5.47 9.93
CA TYR A 137 -9.89 -4.36 10.59
C TYR A 137 -9.49 -2.99 10.06
N LEU A 138 -8.42 -2.93 9.25
CA LEU A 138 -7.77 -1.71 8.76
C LEU A 138 -8.01 -1.51 7.26
N VAL A 139 -8.74 -2.44 6.64
CA VAL A 139 -9.09 -2.43 5.23
C VAL A 139 -10.60 -2.54 5.07
N ASP A 140 -11.11 -2.00 3.97
CA ASP A 140 -12.51 -2.18 3.60
C ASP A 140 -12.67 -3.53 2.88
N THR A 141 -12.96 -4.58 3.67
CA THR A 141 -13.04 -5.97 3.18
C THR A 141 -14.12 -6.16 2.11
N LEU A 142 -15.21 -5.38 2.16
CA LEU A 142 -16.29 -5.43 1.17
C LEU A 142 -15.92 -4.75 -0.16
N ALA A 143 -14.86 -3.94 -0.19
CA ALA A 143 -14.33 -3.38 -1.42
C ALA A 143 -13.46 -4.38 -2.22
N MET A 144 -12.99 -5.45 -1.58
CA MET A 144 -12.03 -6.39 -2.17
C MET A 144 -12.72 -7.50 -2.97
N SER A 145 -12.07 -7.95 -4.05
CA SER A 145 -12.46 -9.18 -4.77
C SER A 145 -11.99 -10.42 -4.02
N TYR A 146 -10.83 -10.33 -3.38
CA TYR A 146 -10.21 -11.45 -2.67
C TYR A 146 -9.46 -10.95 -1.43
N GLN A 147 -9.79 -11.55 -0.30
CA GLN A 147 -9.08 -11.36 0.96
C GLN A 147 -8.67 -12.74 1.48
N TYR A 148 -7.41 -12.88 1.86
CA TYR A 148 -6.93 -14.16 2.38
C TYR A 148 -5.91 -13.96 3.49
N GLN A 149 -6.26 -14.51 4.65
CA GLN A 149 -5.36 -14.61 5.79
C GLN A 149 -4.66 -15.98 5.74
N THR A 150 -3.34 -16.00 5.67
CA THR A 150 -2.57 -17.24 5.83
C THR A 150 -2.33 -17.54 7.31
N PRO A 151 -1.96 -18.78 7.68
CA PRO A 151 -1.28 -19.00 8.95
C PRO A 151 -0.05 -18.08 9.05
N GLY A 152 0.25 -17.61 10.26
CA GLY A 152 1.46 -16.81 10.50
C GLY A 152 2.74 -17.56 10.15
N TYR A 153 3.82 -16.81 9.98
CA TYR A 153 5.11 -17.27 9.50
C TYR A 153 5.59 -18.50 10.29
N ALA A 154 5.50 -18.47 11.63
CA ALA A 154 5.94 -19.57 12.49
C ALA A 154 5.25 -20.92 12.21
N LYS A 155 4.05 -20.91 11.60
CA LYS A 155 3.31 -22.13 11.25
C LYS A 155 3.50 -22.53 9.79
N ALA A 156 3.61 -21.56 8.90
CA ALA A 156 3.73 -21.81 7.46
C ALA A 156 4.54 -20.70 6.76
N PRO A 157 5.89 -20.74 6.85
CA PRO A 157 6.79 -19.66 6.42
C PRO A 157 6.60 -19.17 4.98
N THR A 158 6.21 -20.07 4.07
CA THR A 158 6.08 -19.76 2.64
C THR A 158 4.65 -19.46 2.20
N ALA A 159 3.65 -19.64 3.09
CA ALA A 159 2.24 -19.67 2.69
C ALA A 159 1.76 -18.35 2.07
N LEU A 160 2.17 -17.21 2.63
CA LEU A 160 1.79 -15.90 2.09
C LEU A 160 2.40 -15.66 0.71
N CYS A 161 3.68 -16.00 0.53
CA CYS A 161 4.36 -15.92 -0.75
C CYS A 161 3.67 -16.80 -1.80
N GLU A 162 3.36 -18.05 -1.47
CA GLU A 162 2.69 -19.00 -2.38
C GLU A 162 1.28 -18.55 -2.76
N ALA A 163 0.52 -18.04 -1.78
CA ALA A 163 -0.81 -17.48 -2.04
C ALA A 163 -0.73 -16.27 -2.97
N ALA A 164 0.25 -15.39 -2.77
CA ALA A 164 0.47 -14.24 -3.63
C ALA A 164 0.88 -14.65 -5.06
N GLU A 165 1.83 -15.57 -5.22
CA GLU A 165 2.24 -16.09 -6.53
C GLU A 165 1.04 -16.65 -7.30
N LYS A 166 0.24 -17.50 -6.65
CA LYS A 166 -0.97 -18.10 -7.23
C LYS A 166 -1.97 -17.03 -7.66
N TYR A 167 -2.31 -16.11 -6.76
CA TYR A 167 -3.31 -15.08 -7.02
C TYR A 167 -2.87 -14.12 -8.14
N ILE A 168 -1.59 -13.73 -8.18
CA ILE A 168 -1.03 -12.90 -9.27
C ILE A 168 -1.17 -13.61 -10.62
N ILE A 169 -0.78 -14.88 -10.70
CA ILE A 169 -0.81 -15.67 -11.95
C ILE A 169 -2.24 -15.86 -12.45
N GLU A 170 -3.17 -16.21 -11.55
CA GLU A 170 -4.55 -16.56 -11.93
C GLU A 170 -5.42 -15.33 -12.18
N LYS A 171 -5.26 -14.27 -11.40
CA LYS A 171 -6.23 -13.16 -11.33
C LYS A 171 -5.71 -11.84 -11.89
N LYS A 172 -4.39 -11.65 -11.97
CA LYS A 172 -3.77 -10.42 -12.52
C LYS A 172 -4.39 -9.14 -11.92
N PRO A 173 -4.38 -9.00 -10.58
CA PRO A 173 -5.16 -7.98 -9.87
C PRO A 173 -4.75 -6.56 -10.27
N LYS A 174 -5.71 -5.63 -10.29
CA LYS A 174 -5.43 -4.20 -10.50
C LYS A 174 -4.69 -3.60 -9.31
N LEU A 175 -5.05 -4.03 -8.10
CA LEU A 175 -4.35 -3.71 -6.87
C LEU A 175 -4.22 -4.98 -6.03
N LEU A 176 -3.02 -5.28 -5.56
CA LEU A 176 -2.77 -6.34 -4.59
C LEU A 176 -1.88 -5.81 -3.48
N ALA A 177 -2.33 -5.93 -2.23
CA ALA A 177 -1.48 -5.77 -1.05
C ALA A 177 -1.07 -7.14 -0.50
N ILE A 178 0.22 -7.31 -0.22
CA ILE A 178 0.82 -8.50 0.38
C ILE A 178 1.52 -8.03 1.66
N CYS A 179 1.00 -8.44 2.82
CA CYS A 179 1.42 -7.91 4.12
C CYS A 179 2.05 -9.03 4.97
N PHE A 180 3.38 -9.09 4.97
CA PHE A 180 4.15 -10.01 5.80
C PHE A 180 4.20 -9.52 7.25
N GLU A 181 4.10 -10.42 8.22
CA GLU A 181 4.28 -10.11 9.65
C GLU A 181 5.76 -10.11 10.09
N GLU A 182 6.64 -10.58 9.22
CA GLU A 182 8.10 -10.51 9.41
C GLU A 182 8.67 -9.28 8.66
N PRO A 183 9.80 -8.70 9.14
CA PRO A 183 10.67 -9.19 10.20
C PRO A 183 10.27 -8.78 11.64
N ASP A 184 9.10 -8.19 11.86
CA ASP A 184 8.68 -7.71 13.19
C ASP A 184 8.69 -8.81 14.26
N HIS A 185 8.13 -9.99 13.96
CA HIS A 185 8.12 -11.10 14.92
C HIS A 185 9.55 -11.54 15.30
N THR A 186 10.47 -11.61 14.34
CA THR A 186 11.91 -11.80 14.63
C THR A 186 12.49 -10.65 15.46
N GLY A 187 12.10 -9.41 15.17
CA GLY A 187 12.46 -8.22 15.95
C GLY A 187 12.04 -8.31 17.41
N HIS A 188 10.81 -8.74 17.68
CA HIS A 188 10.31 -8.97 19.03
C HIS A 188 11.02 -10.11 19.76
N THR A 189 11.28 -11.22 19.08
CA THR A 189 11.80 -12.45 19.72
C THR A 189 13.32 -12.47 19.87
N LYS A 190 14.06 -11.90 18.92
CA LYS A 190 15.52 -11.93 18.85
C LYS A 190 16.18 -10.55 18.87
N GLY A 191 15.40 -9.51 18.63
CA GLY A 191 15.87 -8.13 18.61
C GLY A 191 15.96 -7.58 17.18
N HIS A 192 15.47 -6.36 17.00
CA HIS A 192 15.74 -5.48 15.87
C HIS A 192 17.25 -5.20 15.74
N ASP A 193 17.73 -5.04 14.51
CA ASP A 193 19.15 -4.81 14.18
C ASP A 193 20.12 -5.92 14.65
N THR A 194 19.66 -7.17 14.74
CA THR A 194 20.47 -8.34 15.12
C THR A 194 20.75 -9.26 13.92
N PRO A 195 21.75 -10.17 14.00
CA PRO A 195 21.98 -11.16 12.94
C PRO A 195 20.74 -11.99 12.56
N ALA A 196 19.88 -12.32 13.53
CA ALA A 196 18.64 -13.04 13.26
C ALA A 196 17.67 -12.20 12.41
N TYR A 197 17.54 -10.90 12.72
CA TYR A 197 16.74 -9.96 11.95
C TYR A 197 17.24 -9.82 10.51
N TYR A 198 18.57 -9.75 10.30
CA TYR A 198 19.15 -9.71 8.95
C TYR A 198 18.98 -11.01 8.17
N ASN A 199 19.04 -12.17 8.84
CA ASN A 199 18.74 -13.45 8.20
C ASN A 199 17.27 -13.52 7.76
N MET A 200 16.35 -13.01 8.57
CA MET A 200 14.94 -12.90 8.20
C MET A 200 14.74 -12.00 6.97
N LEU A 201 15.39 -10.83 6.93
CA LEU A 201 15.35 -9.96 5.76
C LEU A 201 15.86 -10.64 4.48
N LYS A 202 16.92 -11.45 4.59
CA LYS A 202 17.43 -12.24 3.46
C LYS A 202 16.43 -13.29 2.98
N GLU A 203 15.68 -13.93 3.89
CA GLU A 203 14.63 -14.87 3.53
C GLU A 203 13.45 -14.16 2.83
N LEU A 204 12.99 -13.03 3.39
CA LEU A 204 11.95 -12.20 2.79
C LEU A 204 12.33 -11.67 1.40
N ASP A 205 13.61 -11.33 1.18
CA ASP A 205 14.11 -10.98 -0.16
C ASP A 205 13.96 -12.13 -1.17
N GLY A 206 14.13 -13.38 -0.73
CA GLY A 206 13.83 -14.56 -1.53
C GLY A 206 12.34 -14.63 -1.93
N TYR A 207 11.42 -14.31 -1.02
CA TYR A 207 9.98 -14.23 -1.32
C TYR A 207 9.65 -13.08 -2.26
N VAL A 208 10.32 -11.93 -2.14
CA VAL A 208 10.22 -10.84 -3.11
C VAL A 208 10.64 -11.33 -4.49
N GLY A 209 11.79 -11.98 -4.62
CA GLY A 209 12.25 -12.55 -5.88
C GLY A 209 11.21 -13.48 -6.53
N ARG A 210 10.58 -14.35 -5.73
CA ARG A 210 9.47 -15.22 -6.15
C ARG A 210 8.25 -14.47 -6.65
N ILE A 211 7.78 -13.46 -5.90
CA ILE A 211 6.66 -12.60 -6.30
C ILE A 211 6.97 -11.89 -7.63
N LEU A 212 8.18 -11.35 -7.81
CA LEU A 212 8.60 -10.72 -9.07
C LEU A 212 8.53 -11.71 -10.25
N GLN A 213 8.90 -12.98 -10.03
CA GLN A 213 8.77 -14.02 -11.07
C GLN A 213 7.31 -14.36 -11.36
N ALA A 214 6.43 -14.39 -10.37
CA ALA A 214 4.99 -14.58 -10.60
C ALA A 214 4.38 -13.46 -11.44
N ILE A 215 4.77 -12.19 -11.19
CA ILE A 215 4.34 -11.04 -12.02
C ILE A 215 4.79 -11.21 -13.48
N LYS A 216 6.04 -11.65 -13.71
CA LYS A 216 6.56 -11.95 -15.06
C LYS A 216 5.81 -13.10 -15.73
N LYS A 217 5.61 -14.21 -15.01
CA LYS A 217 4.89 -15.40 -15.49
C LYS A 217 3.43 -15.09 -15.82
N ALA A 218 2.79 -14.20 -15.07
CA ALA A 218 1.44 -13.73 -15.34
C ALA A 218 1.32 -12.86 -16.62
N GLY A 219 2.46 -12.42 -17.19
CA GLY A 219 2.53 -11.58 -18.37
C GLY A 219 2.11 -10.13 -18.12
N ILE A 220 2.22 -9.64 -16.87
CA ILE A 220 1.80 -8.27 -16.49
C ILE A 220 2.97 -7.37 -16.10
N TRP A 221 4.21 -7.84 -16.20
CA TRP A 221 5.43 -7.11 -15.80
C TRP A 221 5.50 -5.69 -16.39
N ASP A 222 5.32 -5.55 -17.70
CA ASP A 222 5.46 -4.26 -18.41
C ASP A 222 4.32 -3.25 -18.18
N ASP A 223 3.30 -3.66 -17.42
CA ASP A 223 2.13 -2.88 -17.06
C ASP A 223 1.97 -2.76 -15.54
N THR A 224 2.96 -3.20 -14.75
CA THR A 224 2.93 -3.23 -13.29
C THR A 224 3.87 -2.19 -12.68
N ILE A 225 3.42 -1.53 -11.61
CA ILE A 225 4.28 -0.85 -10.65
C ILE A 225 4.29 -1.65 -9.35
N ILE A 226 5.48 -1.84 -8.80
CA ILE A 226 5.72 -2.47 -7.50
C ILE A 226 6.06 -1.36 -6.50
N ILE A 227 5.42 -1.40 -5.34
CA ILE A 227 5.74 -0.57 -4.18
C ILE A 227 6.15 -1.50 -3.04
N MET A 228 7.25 -1.20 -2.37
CA MET A 228 7.65 -1.87 -1.13
C MET A 228 7.80 -0.86 0.00
N THR A 229 7.28 -1.21 1.17
CA THR A 229 7.40 -0.38 2.37
C THR A 229 7.25 -1.20 3.64
N ALA A 230 7.31 -0.53 4.79
CA ALA A 230 6.98 -1.09 6.10
C ALA A 230 5.94 -0.20 6.79
N ASP A 231 5.49 -0.61 7.96
CA ASP A 231 4.62 0.16 8.86
C ASP A 231 5.41 0.90 9.94
N HIS A 232 6.45 0.29 10.48
CA HIS A 232 7.42 0.89 11.39
C HIS A 232 8.77 0.16 11.36
N GLY A 233 9.74 0.70 12.09
CA GLY A 233 10.96 0.01 12.51
C GLY A 233 10.87 -0.44 13.97
N GLY A 234 12.01 -0.59 14.64
CA GLY A 234 12.04 -1.05 16.03
C GLY A 234 13.41 -0.95 16.68
N ILE A 235 13.43 -1.04 18.02
CA ILE A 235 14.63 -0.97 18.85
C ILE A 235 14.60 -2.13 19.85
N LYS A 236 15.71 -2.86 19.97
CA LYS A 236 15.79 -4.05 20.83
C LYS A 236 14.62 -4.97 20.50
N THR A 237 13.72 -5.26 21.43
CA THR A 237 12.58 -6.17 21.23
C THR A 237 11.22 -5.45 21.17
N GLY A 238 11.21 -4.14 20.90
CA GLY A 238 9.97 -3.37 20.88
C GLY A 238 9.99 -2.21 19.89
N HIS A 239 8.82 -1.60 19.75
CA HIS A 239 8.55 -0.46 18.88
C HIS A 239 7.37 0.35 19.46
N GLY A 240 6.94 1.40 18.76
CA GLY A 240 5.85 2.29 19.16
C GLY A 240 6.31 3.66 19.68
N GLY A 241 7.62 3.88 19.75
CA GLY A 241 8.23 5.13 20.16
C GLY A 241 8.23 6.20 19.08
N LYS A 242 9.16 7.14 19.23
CA LYS A 242 9.31 8.36 18.42
C LYS A 242 10.74 8.56 17.92
N THR A 243 11.57 7.54 18.05
CA THR A 243 12.94 7.58 17.53
C THR A 243 12.91 7.39 16.02
N LEU A 244 13.90 7.94 15.30
CA LEU A 244 13.99 7.72 13.86
C LEU A 244 14.25 6.25 13.50
N GLN A 245 14.88 5.48 14.39
CA GLN A 245 15.06 4.04 14.17
C GLN A 245 13.71 3.28 14.12
N GLU A 246 12.72 3.76 14.86
CA GLU A 246 11.35 3.20 14.85
C GLU A 246 10.46 3.84 13.79
N MET A 247 10.68 5.12 13.47
CA MET A 247 9.81 5.86 12.54
C MET A 247 10.25 5.79 11.09
N GLU A 248 11.56 5.76 10.80
CA GLU A 248 12.06 5.72 9.42
C GLU A 248 11.95 4.32 8.84
N ILE A 249 11.20 4.23 7.75
CA ILE A 249 10.88 3.02 7.01
C ILE A 249 11.34 3.20 5.56
N PRO A 250 11.73 2.12 4.89
CA PRO A 250 12.04 2.18 3.48
C PRO A 250 10.74 2.40 2.68
N PHE A 251 10.81 3.21 1.64
CA PHE A 251 9.82 3.24 0.58
C PHE A 251 10.54 3.05 -0.75
N ILE A 252 10.15 2.03 -1.52
CA ILE A 252 10.76 1.68 -2.80
C ILE A 252 9.65 1.58 -3.83
N ILE A 253 9.87 2.18 -5.01
CA ILE A 253 8.94 2.10 -6.14
C ILE A 253 9.70 1.79 -7.43
N SER A 254 9.20 0.82 -8.20
CA SER A 254 9.82 0.38 -9.46
C SER A 254 8.78 -0.15 -10.44
N GLY A 255 9.10 -0.18 -11.73
CA GLY A 255 8.26 -0.74 -12.78
C GLY A 255 7.77 0.28 -13.82
N LYS A 256 6.59 0.04 -14.40
CA LYS A 256 6.06 0.78 -15.55
C LYS A 256 6.04 2.29 -15.30
N ASN A 257 6.64 3.05 -16.21
CA ASN A 257 6.70 4.52 -16.19
C ASN A 257 7.44 5.14 -14.99
N VAL A 258 8.03 4.33 -14.11
CA VAL A 258 8.93 4.80 -13.04
C VAL A 258 10.31 5.05 -13.67
N ARG A 259 10.94 6.17 -13.31
CA ARG A 259 12.32 6.47 -13.73
C ARG A 259 13.31 5.67 -12.88
N LYS A 260 14.47 5.34 -13.45
CA LYS A 260 15.64 4.90 -12.69
C LYS A 260 16.27 6.14 -12.06
N GLY A 261 15.69 6.59 -10.95
CA GLY A 261 15.94 7.92 -10.37
C GLY A 261 16.77 7.91 -9.09
N GLY A 262 17.01 6.73 -8.52
CA GLY A 262 17.72 6.61 -7.25
C GLY A 262 16.92 7.21 -6.10
N GLU A 263 17.58 7.97 -5.24
CA GLU A 263 16.98 8.43 -3.99
C GLU A 263 15.93 9.55 -4.18
N ILE A 264 14.75 9.36 -3.58
CA ILE A 264 13.67 10.33 -3.44
C ILE A 264 14.04 11.30 -2.32
N LYS A 265 14.23 12.57 -2.68
CA LYS A 265 14.56 13.66 -1.74
C LYS A 265 13.34 14.42 -1.21
N GLU A 266 12.15 14.16 -1.76
CA GLU A 266 10.91 14.75 -1.26
C GLU A 266 10.51 14.12 0.08
N SER A 267 9.89 14.91 0.95
CA SER A 267 9.36 14.41 2.23
C SER A 267 8.30 13.35 1.98
N MET A 268 8.37 12.25 2.72
CA MET A 268 7.45 11.15 2.59
C MET A 268 7.00 10.62 3.95
N MET A 269 5.71 10.35 4.05
CA MET A 269 5.04 9.80 5.22
C MET A 269 4.29 8.54 4.81
N GLN A 270 3.98 7.69 5.80
CA GLN A 270 3.33 6.41 5.59
C GLN A 270 2.01 6.52 4.81
N TYR A 271 1.21 7.54 5.12
CA TYR A 271 -0.05 7.84 4.45
C TYR A 271 0.10 8.28 2.99
N ASP A 272 1.30 8.66 2.54
CA ASP A 272 1.54 8.99 1.13
C ASP A 272 1.45 7.74 0.24
N THR A 273 1.57 6.53 0.81
CA THR A 273 1.43 5.26 0.08
C THR A 273 0.07 5.14 -0.61
N ALA A 274 -1.04 5.36 0.12
CA ALA A 274 -2.37 5.35 -0.47
C ALA A 274 -2.53 6.41 -1.57
N ALA A 275 -2.04 7.64 -1.32
CA ALA A 275 -2.08 8.73 -2.29
C ALA A 275 -1.25 8.41 -3.56
N MET A 276 -0.12 7.73 -3.39
CA MET A 276 0.74 7.25 -4.46
C MET A 276 0.03 6.21 -5.34
N ILE A 277 -0.62 5.21 -4.72
CA ILE A 277 -1.40 4.19 -5.44
C ILE A 277 -2.58 4.84 -6.18
N ALA A 278 -3.29 5.75 -5.53
CA ALA A 278 -4.39 6.49 -6.16
C ALA A 278 -3.91 7.27 -7.39
N TYR A 279 -2.76 7.95 -7.29
CA TYR A 279 -2.17 8.67 -8.43
C TYR A 279 -1.77 7.72 -9.56
N ILE A 280 -1.15 6.58 -9.25
CA ILE A 280 -0.78 5.56 -10.24
C ILE A 280 -2.01 5.07 -11.00
N LEU A 281 -3.10 4.80 -10.28
CA LEU A 281 -4.33 4.25 -10.85
C LEU A 281 -5.26 5.31 -11.46
N GLY A 282 -4.90 6.59 -11.38
CA GLY A 282 -5.70 7.70 -11.90
C GLY A 282 -7.01 7.89 -11.13
N LEU A 283 -7.00 7.64 -9.82
CA LEU A 283 -8.16 7.77 -8.93
C LEU A 283 -8.25 9.19 -8.35
N LYS A 284 -9.48 9.68 -8.20
CA LYS A 284 -9.78 10.85 -7.39
C LYS A 284 -9.63 10.49 -5.91
N GLN A 285 -8.86 11.28 -5.18
CA GLN A 285 -8.68 11.10 -3.74
C GLN A 285 -9.82 11.79 -2.97
N PRO A 286 -10.28 11.24 -1.84
CA PRO A 286 -11.17 11.93 -0.90
C PRO A 286 -10.55 13.23 -0.39
N GLN A 287 -11.38 14.20 -0.01
CA GLN A 287 -10.87 15.48 0.49
C GLN A 287 -10.13 15.32 1.83
N SER A 288 -10.53 14.36 2.66
CA SER A 288 -9.91 14.07 3.95
C SER A 288 -8.49 13.54 3.84
N TRP A 289 -8.10 12.95 2.69
CA TRP A 289 -6.74 12.45 2.49
C TRP A 289 -5.74 13.59 2.50
N ILE A 290 -4.69 13.43 3.30
CA ILE A 290 -3.58 14.39 3.41
C ILE A 290 -2.32 13.92 2.71
N GLY A 291 -2.28 12.64 2.32
CA GLY A 291 -1.16 12.05 1.60
C GLY A 291 -0.94 12.67 0.22
N ARG A 292 0.32 12.73 -0.19
CA ARG A 292 0.76 13.39 -1.42
C ARG A 292 1.59 12.42 -2.26
N PRO A 293 1.21 12.17 -3.52
CA PRO A 293 2.03 11.33 -4.38
C PRO A 293 3.34 12.04 -4.72
N VAL A 294 4.46 11.33 -4.60
CA VAL A 294 5.79 11.78 -5.00
C VAL A 294 5.89 11.70 -6.53
N LYS A 295 5.46 12.74 -7.24
CA LYS A 295 5.32 12.71 -8.71
C LYS A 295 6.64 12.67 -9.46
N GLN A 296 7.74 13.10 -8.84
CA GLN A 296 9.06 13.10 -9.46
C GLN A 296 9.53 11.71 -9.90
N VAL A 297 8.98 10.62 -9.33
CA VAL A 297 9.38 9.25 -9.67
C VAL A 297 8.97 8.81 -11.07
N PHE A 298 8.10 9.57 -11.76
CA PHE A 298 7.62 9.22 -13.09
C PHE A 298 8.41 9.91 -14.20
N LYS A 299 8.43 9.24 -15.36
CA LYS A 299 8.87 9.80 -16.64
C LYS A 299 7.82 10.73 -17.26
#